data_AF-A0A6J4F4H3-F1
#
_entry.id   AF-A0A6J4F4H3-F1
#
_cell.length_a   1.000
_cell.length_b   1.000
_cell.length_c   1.000
_cell.angle_alpha   90.00
_cell.angle_beta   90.00
_cell.angle_gamma   90.00
#
_symmetry.space_group_name_H-M   'P 1'
#
loop_
_entity.id
_entity.type
_entity.pdbx_description
1 polymer ?
#
loop_
_entity_poly.entity_id
_entity_poly.type
_entity_poly.pdbx_seq_one_letter_code
_entity_poly.pdbx_strand_id
1 'polypeptide(L)'
;MDESKKIKLLSNILRASHFEWRRAALKTNPGQDPMELIGAFWTEVAIDTARFYARNIDPKGDVARQFADLFVGSSQAMDEDCTYTGVDEAGCHTVTHTDCPWYHWHKKEGLLAEDRPGCDRWLEKTAAEVNAALGTCIRFATDETIPDGGAVCRRRFWVEG
;
A
#
# COMPACT_ATOMS: atom_id res chain seq x y z
N MET A 1 -16.01 12.26 20.91
CA MET A 1 -15.63 11.00 20.24
C MET A 1 -14.11 10.91 20.35
N ASP A 2 -13.61 9.79 20.86
CA ASP A 2 -12.17 9.51 20.89
C ASP A 2 -11.56 9.64 19.48
N GLU A 3 -10.35 10.18 19.39
CA GLU A 3 -9.67 10.48 18.12
C GLU A 3 -9.45 9.21 17.31
N SER A 4 -9.11 8.10 17.97
CA SER A 4 -9.00 6.78 17.34
C SER A 4 -10.32 6.35 16.68
N LYS A 5 -11.46 6.53 17.38
CA LYS A 5 -12.79 6.22 16.84
C LYS A 5 -13.15 7.11 15.65
N LYS A 6 -12.74 8.38 15.67
CA LYS A 6 -12.95 9.32 14.55
C LYS A 6 -12.17 8.87 13.32
N ILE A 7 -10.89 8.56 13.47
CA ILE A 7 -10.02 8.10 12.37
C ILE A 7 -10.59 6.81 11.77
N LYS A 8 -10.93 5.82 12.60
CA LYS A 8 -11.51 4.54 12.14
C LYS A 8 -12.80 4.75 11.33
N LEU A 9 -13.68 5.64 11.78
CA LEU A 9 -14.91 5.98 11.04
C LEU A 9 -14.60 6.60 9.68
N LEU A 10 -13.69 7.59 9.64
CA LEU A 10 -13.30 8.25 8.39
C LEU A 10 -12.64 7.29 7.41
N SER A 11 -11.75 6.41 7.88
CA SER A 11 -11.11 5.39 7.05
C SER A 11 -12.14 4.41 6.45
N ASN A 12 -13.18 4.05 7.22
CA ASN A 12 -14.27 3.22 6.70
C ASN A 12 -15.14 3.94 5.67
N ILE A 13 -15.42 5.23 5.87
CA ILE A 13 -16.12 6.05 4.86
C ILE A 13 -15.29 6.13 3.58
N LEU A 14 -13.98 6.40 3.68
CA LEU A 14 -13.08 6.47 2.53
C LEU A 14 -13.11 5.19 1.71
N ARG A 15 -13.00 4.02 2.36
CA ARG A 15 -13.08 2.72 1.69
C ARG A 15 -14.44 2.52 1.02
N ALA A 16 -15.54 2.76 1.73
CA ALA A 16 -16.88 2.65 1.13
C ALA A 16 -17.01 3.53 -0.11
N SER A 17 -16.61 4.80 -0.01
CA SER A 17 -16.65 5.77 -1.10
C SER A 17 -15.74 5.37 -2.27
N HIS A 18 -14.58 4.74 -2.04
CA HIS A 18 -13.75 4.19 -3.12
C HIS A 18 -14.56 3.18 -3.94
N PHE A 19 -15.19 2.18 -3.31
CA PHE A 19 -15.90 1.13 -4.04
C PHE A 19 -17.18 1.65 -4.72
N GLU A 20 -17.86 2.62 -4.12
CA GLU A 20 -18.98 3.33 -4.72
C GLU A 20 -18.55 4.14 -5.95
N TRP A 21 -17.45 4.89 -5.85
CA TRP A 21 -16.86 5.64 -6.95
C TRP A 21 -16.46 4.71 -8.10
N ARG A 22 -15.73 3.62 -7.82
CA ARG A 22 -15.36 2.61 -8.81
C ARG A 22 -16.58 2.10 -9.57
N ARG A 23 -17.64 1.72 -8.85
CA ARG A 23 -18.90 1.22 -9.44
C ARG A 23 -19.58 2.27 -10.31
N ALA A 24 -19.63 3.52 -9.84
CA ALA A 24 -20.21 4.62 -10.60
C ALA A 24 -19.42 4.90 -11.89
N ALA A 25 -18.09 4.97 -11.80
CA ALA A 25 -17.20 5.21 -12.92
C ALA A 25 -17.38 4.16 -14.03
N LEU A 26 -17.36 2.87 -13.68
CA LEU A 26 -17.57 1.78 -14.65
C LEU A 26 -18.98 1.75 -15.24
N LYS A 27 -20.00 2.14 -14.46
CA LYS A 27 -21.37 2.27 -14.98
C LYS A 27 -21.48 3.39 -16.02
N THR A 28 -20.79 4.51 -15.80
CA THR A 28 -20.80 5.66 -16.71
C THR A 28 -19.85 5.51 -17.90
N ASN A 29 -18.88 4.60 -17.82
CA ASN A 29 -17.94 4.30 -18.90
C ASN A 29 -17.79 2.77 -19.08
N PRO A 30 -18.75 2.10 -19.74
CA PRO A 30 -18.79 0.63 -19.81
C PRO A 30 -17.63 -0.03 -20.56
N GLY A 31 -16.87 0.74 -21.36
CA GLY A 31 -15.68 0.25 -22.06
C GLY A 31 -14.38 0.35 -21.25
N GLN A 32 -14.44 0.94 -20.05
CA GLN A 32 -13.27 1.08 -19.18
C GLN A 32 -12.86 -0.27 -18.61
N ASP A 33 -11.57 -0.61 -18.73
CA ASP A 33 -10.99 -1.72 -17.98
C ASP A 33 -10.95 -1.39 -16.48
N PRO A 34 -11.59 -2.19 -15.61
CA PRO A 34 -11.57 -1.99 -14.16
C PRO A 34 -10.16 -1.97 -13.55
N MET A 35 -9.25 -2.81 -14.03
CA MET A 35 -7.88 -2.89 -13.53
C MET A 35 -7.09 -1.63 -13.88
N GLU A 36 -7.29 -1.07 -15.07
CA GLU A 36 -6.67 0.20 -15.45
C GLU A 36 -7.21 1.35 -14.60
N LEU A 37 -8.53 1.39 -14.34
CA LEU A 37 -9.15 2.41 -13.50
C LEU A 37 -8.60 2.39 -12.07
N ILE A 38 -8.55 1.20 -11.46
CA ILE A 38 -8.04 1.03 -10.10
C ILE A 38 -6.53 1.22 -10.03
N GLY A 39 -5.79 0.79 -11.05
CA GLY A 39 -4.36 1.07 -11.18
C GLY A 39 -4.07 2.58 -11.24
N ALA A 40 -4.88 3.34 -11.97
CA ALA A 40 -4.76 4.80 -12.03
C ALA A 40 -5.05 5.45 -10.67
N PHE A 41 -6.10 5.02 -9.97
CA PHE A 41 -6.40 5.48 -8.61
C PHE A 41 -5.21 5.27 -7.66
N TRP A 42 -4.68 4.04 -7.59
CA TRP A 42 -3.56 3.74 -6.69
C TRP A 42 -2.27 4.44 -7.08
N THR A 43 -2.06 4.71 -8.37
CA THR A 43 -0.95 5.53 -8.86
C THR A 43 -1.03 6.96 -8.33
N GLU A 44 -2.20 7.60 -8.37
CA GLU A 44 -2.38 8.96 -7.85
C GLU A 44 -2.17 9.02 -6.33
N VAL A 45 -2.73 8.06 -5.59
CA VAL A 45 -2.52 7.96 -4.13
C VAL A 45 -1.02 7.79 -3.81
N ALA A 46 -0.32 6.97 -4.57
CA ALA A 46 1.10 6.68 -4.36
C ALA A 46 2.01 7.90 -4.54
N ILE A 47 1.65 8.86 -5.40
CA ILE A 47 2.45 10.07 -5.62
C ILE A 47 2.48 10.94 -4.36
N ASP A 48 1.33 11.15 -3.72
CA ASP A 48 1.28 11.93 -2.48
C ASP A 48 1.91 11.18 -1.30
N THR A 49 1.75 9.86 -1.24
CA THR A 49 2.51 9.01 -0.31
C THR A 49 4.01 9.19 -0.50
N ALA A 50 4.51 9.13 -1.74
CA ALA A 50 5.94 9.27 -2.03
C ALA A 50 6.50 10.63 -1.61
N ARG A 51 5.75 11.71 -1.87
CA ARG A 51 6.13 13.05 -1.40
C ARG A 51 6.23 13.11 0.12
N PHE A 52 5.31 12.45 0.83
CA PHE A 52 5.41 12.31 2.28
C PHE A 52 6.66 11.50 2.66
N TYR A 53 6.92 10.36 2.04
CA TYR A 53 8.07 9.51 2.39
C TYR A 53 9.39 10.21 2.12
N ALA A 54 9.58 10.80 0.94
CA ALA A 54 10.80 11.50 0.56
C ALA A 54 11.15 12.66 1.51
N ARG A 55 10.17 13.32 2.13
CA ARG A 55 10.41 14.36 3.14
C ARG A 55 10.84 13.83 4.50
N ASN A 56 10.61 12.56 4.77
CA ASN A 56 10.83 11.93 6.08
C ASN A 56 11.94 10.87 6.07
N ILE A 57 12.57 10.63 4.91
CA ILE A 57 13.72 9.73 4.79
C ILE A 57 15.00 10.58 4.80
N ASP A 58 15.94 10.23 5.68
CA ASP A 58 17.32 10.67 5.59
C ASP A 58 18.08 9.78 4.59
N PRO A 59 18.51 10.31 3.43
CA PRO A 59 19.20 9.53 2.41
C PRO A 59 20.59 9.04 2.84
N LYS A 60 21.15 9.54 3.94
CA LYS A 60 22.43 9.06 4.50
C LYS A 60 22.27 7.90 5.47
N GLY A 61 21.04 7.61 5.89
CA GLY A 61 20.72 6.51 6.79
C GLY A 61 20.43 5.21 6.05
N ASP A 62 19.88 4.26 6.79
CA ASP A 62 19.31 3.04 6.21
C ASP A 62 17.97 3.38 5.53
N VAL A 63 18.03 3.68 4.24
CA VAL A 63 16.88 4.12 3.44
C VAL A 63 15.81 3.04 3.35
N ALA A 64 16.20 1.76 3.19
CA ALA A 64 15.25 0.66 3.09
C ALA A 64 14.50 0.46 4.42
N ARG A 65 15.20 0.58 5.56
CA ARG A 65 14.56 0.53 6.86
C ARG A 65 13.56 1.67 7.06
N GLN A 66 13.97 2.90 6.75
CA GLN A 66 13.10 4.07 6.92
C GLN A 66 11.85 3.98 6.04
N PHE A 67 12.01 3.50 4.80
CA PHE A 67 10.88 3.23 3.91
C PHE A 67 9.93 2.18 4.49
N ALA A 68 10.46 1.08 5.04
CA ALA A 68 9.66 0.04 5.69
C ALA A 68 8.90 0.58 6.91
N ASP A 69 9.53 1.41 7.75
CA ASP A 69 8.87 2.03 8.91
C ASP A 69 7.75 3.00 8.48
N LEU A 70 7.96 3.79 7.43
CA LEU A 70 6.94 4.69 6.87
C LEU A 70 5.77 3.92 6.23
N PHE A 71 6.06 2.80 5.56
CA PHE A 71 5.07 1.87 5.05
C PHE A 71 4.19 1.33 6.18
N VAL A 72 4.80 0.82 7.25
CA VAL A 72 4.09 0.34 8.44
C VAL A 72 3.20 1.45 9.03
N GLY A 73 3.75 2.65 9.22
CA GLY A 73 3.00 3.78 9.76
C GLY A 73 1.81 4.19 8.90
N SER A 74 1.97 4.16 7.57
CA SER A 74 0.87 4.48 6.63
C SER A 74 -0.23 3.42 6.67
N SER A 75 0.14 2.14 6.72
CA SER A 75 -0.79 1.03 6.87
C SER A 75 -1.58 1.13 8.18
N GLN A 76 -0.91 1.37 9.30
CA GLN A 76 -1.56 1.54 10.60
C GLN A 76 -2.51 2.75 10.61
N ALA A 77 -2.15 3.86 9.96
CA ALA A 77 -3.04 5.01 9.80
C ALA A 77 -4.31 4.67 9.00
N MET A 78 -4.24 3.67 8.12
CA MET A 78 -5.38 3.15 7.36
C MET A 78 -6.20 2.07 8.11
N ASP A 79 -5.90 1.81 9.40
CA ASP A 79 -6.52 0.77 10.25
C ASP A 79 -6.16 -0.65 9.81
N GLU A 80 -4.97 -0.84 9.21
CA GLU A 80 -4.40 -2.16 8.90
C GLU A 80 -3.49 -2.66 10.03
N ASP A 81 -3.48 -3.98 10.25
CA ASP A 81 -2.58 -4.63 11.20
C ASP A 81 -1.24 -4.95 10.53
N CYS A 82 -0.40 -3.92 10.38
CA CYS A 82 0.93 -4.02 9.78
C CYS A 82 2.03 -3.83 10.84
N THR A 83 3.08 -4.64 10.75
CA THR A 83 4.26 -4.55 11.63
C THR A 83 5.57 -4.79 10.88
N TYR A 84 6.64 -4.14 11.34
CA TYR A 84 8.00 -4.48 10.94
C TYR A 84 8.45 -5.74 11.67
N THR A 85 8.93 -6.74 10.93
CA THR A 85 9.25 -8.07 11.47
C THR A 85 10.75 -8.39 11.50
N GLY A 86 11.60 -7.46 11.08
CA GLY A 86 13.05 -7.59 11.17
C GLY A 86 13.73 -7.55 9.80
N VAL A 87 14.97 -8.03 9.80
CA VAL A 87 15.78 -8.22 8.59
C VAL A 87 15.85 -9.71 8.31
N ASP A 88 15.59 -10.13 7.08
CA ASP A 88 15.70 -11.53 6.68
C ASP A 88 17.16 -11.98 6.47
N GLU A 89 17.36 -13.26 6.16
CA GLU A 89 18.70 -13.82 5.91
C GLU A 89 19.41 -13.19 4.71
N ALA A 90 18.67 -12.60 3.77
CA ALA A 90 19.19 -11.90 2.60
C ALA A 90 19.51 -10.42 2.87
N GLY A 91 19.34 -9.95 4.12
CA GLY A 91 19.57 -8.55 4.47
C GLY A 91 18.41 -7.61 4.08
N CYS A 92 17.23 -8.13 3.76
CA CYS A 92 16.06 -7.34 3.38
C CYS A 92 15.17 -7.01 4.59
N HIS A 93 14.71 -5.77 4.67
CA HIS A 93 13.76 -5.33 5.69
C HIS A 93 12.37 -5.89 5.42
N THR A 94 11.82 -6.63 6.38
CA THR A 94 10.55 -7.34 6.23
C THR A 94 9.44 -6.66 7.01
N VAL A 95 8.26 -6.57 6.39
CA VAL A 95 7.01 -6.14 7.02
C VAL A 95 5.92 -7.18 6.79
N THR A 96 4.99 -7.28 7.73
CA THR A 96 3.91 -8.26 7.70
C THR A 96 2.58 -7.60 8.06
N HIS A 97 1.59 -7.81 7.20
CA HIS A 97 0.18 -7.56 7.48
C HIS A 97 -0.52 -8.83 7.91
N THR A 98 -1.11 -8.85 9.10
CA THR A 98 -1.95 -9.96 9.56
C THR A 98 -3.44 -9.70 9.33
N ASP A 99 -3.84 -8.44 9.20
CA ASP A 99 -5.18 -8.05 8.81
C ASP A 99 -5.18 -6.78 7.96
N CYS A 100 -6.11 -6.69 7.02
CA CYS A 100 -6.24 -5.55 6.12
C CYS A 100 -7.72 -5.27 5.79
N PRO A 101 -8.27 -4.12 6.22
CA PRO A 101 -9.63 -3.73 5.85
C PRO A 101 -9.87 -3.67 4.34
N TRP A 102 -8.88 -3.27 3.53
CA TRP A 102 -9.02 -3.25 2.08
C TRP A 102 -9.33 -4.65 1.52
N TYR A 103 -8.64 -5.69 1.99
CA TYR A 103 -8.94 -7.07 1.63
C TYR A 103 -10.39 -7.45 1.97
N HIS A 104 -10.87 -7.11 3.16
CA HIS A 104 -12.27 -7.40 3.55
C HIS A 104 -13.28 -6.72 2.64
N TRP A 105 -13.01 -5.48 2.24
CA TRP A 105 -13.87 -4.76 1.30
C TRP A 105 -13.83 -5.36 -0.11
N HIS A 106 -12.65 -5.65 -0.65
CA HIS A 106 -12.54 -6.34 -1.94
C HIS A 106 -13.23 -7.69 -1.92
N LYS A 107 -13.09 -8.47 -0.83
CA LYS A 107 -13.80 -9.73 -0.63
C LYS A 107 -15.32 -9.55 -0.63
N LYS A 108 -15.82 -8.59 0.14
CA LYS A 108 -17.25 -8.27 0.24
C LYS A 108 -17.85 -7.89 -1.12
N GLU A 109 -17.10 -7.15 -1.94
CA GLU A 109 -17.55 -6.69 -3.25
C GLU A 109 -17.30 -7.71 -4.38
N GLY A 110 -16.63 -8.83 -4.10
CA GLY A 110 -16.27 -9.84 -5.12
C GLY A 110 -15.15 -9.38 -6.07
N LEU A 111 -14.23 -8.56 -5.57
CA LEU A 111 -13.18 -7.87 -6.32
C LEU A 111 -11.75 -8.24 -5.87
N LEU A 112 -11.55 -9.43 -5.30
CA LEU A 112 -10.23 -9.84 -4.79
C LEU A 112 -9.11 -9.82 -5.83
N ALA A 113 -9.45 -10.01 -7.11
CA ALA A 113 -8.49 -9.92 -8.21
C ALA A 113 -7.84 -8.52 -8.34
N GLU A 114 -8.44 -7.48 -7.75
CA GLU A 114 -7.93 -6.11 -7.80
C GLU A 114 -7.07 -5.73 -6.58
N ASP A 115 -7.18 -6.48 -5.47
CA ASP A 115 -6.59 -6.10 -4.18
C ASP A 115 -5.05 -6.12 -4.23
N ARG A 116 -4.45 -7.30 -4.47
CA ARG A 116 -2.99 -7.41 -4.57
C ARG A 116 -2.42 -6.50 -5.66
N PRO A 117 -2.92 -6.48 -6.91
CA PRO A 117 -2.38 -5.60 -7.94
C PRO A 117 -2.49 -4.12 -7.57
N GLY A 118 -3.54 -3.71 -6.85
CA GLY A 118 -3.66 -2.35 -6.33
C GLY A 118 -2.58 -2.01 -5.32
N CYS A 119 -2.33 -2.89 -4.34
CA CYS A 119 -1.25 -2.72 -3.36
C CYS A 119 0.13 -2.68 -4.03
N ASP A 120 0.40 -3.61 -4.94
CA ASP A 120 1.68 -3.69 -5.65
C ASP A 120 1.87 -2.43 -6.51
N ARG A 121 0.83 -1.96 -7.23
CA ARG A 121 0.89 -0.72 -8.02
C ARG A 121 1.17 0.51 -7.16
N TRP A 122 0.50 0.63 -6.01
CA TRP A 122 0.75 1.73 -5.09
C TRP A 122 2.21 1.72 -4.62
N LEU A 123 2.72 0.55 -4.21
CA LEU A 123 4.07 0.41 -3.69
C LEU A 123 5.16 0.62 -4.76
N GLU A 124 4.97 0.08 -5.96
CA GLU A 124 5.82 0.32 -7.14
C GLU A 124 5.97 1.80 -7.42
N LYS A 125 4.83 2.51 -7.50
CA LYS A 125 4.84 3.94 -7.80
C LYS A 125 5.45 4.74 -6.66
N THR A 126 5.15 4.40 -5.40
CA THR A 126 5.74 5.09 -4.25
C THR A 126 7.25 4.92 -4.20
N ALA A 127 7.76 3.70 -4.38
CA ALA A 127 9.21 3.45 -4.39
C ALA A 127 9.89 4.18 -5.56
N ALA A 128 9.30 4.17 -6.76
CA ALA A 128 9.84 4.85 -7.93
C ALA A 128 9.97 6.38 -7.72
N GLU A 129 8.93 7.01 -7.17
CA GLU A 129 8.93 8.46 -6.89
C GLU A 129 9.90 8.84 -5.76
N VAL A 130 10.01 8.02 -4.70
CA VAL A 130 11.02 8.22 -3.64
C VAL A 130 12.44 8.10 -4.20
N ASN A 131 12.69 7.08 -5.03
CA ASN A 131 13.98 6.88 -5.68
C ASN A 131 14.37 8.07 -6.55
N ALA A 132 13.43 8.57 -7.36
CA ALA A 132 13.66 9.76 -8.17
C ALA A 132 13.95 11.01 -7.32
N ALA A 133 13.25 11.17 -6.20
CA ALA A 133 13.41 12.33 -5.32
C ALA A 133 14.74 12.32 -4.53
N LEU A 134 15.21 11.15 -4.11
CA LEU A 134 16.36 11.01 -3.21
C LEU A 134 17.64 10.53 -3.89
N GLY A 135 17.58 10.12 -5.16
CA GLY A 135 18.71 9.49 -5.84
C GLY A 135 19.04 8.10 -5.28
N THR A 136 18.03 7.37 -4.81
CA THR A 136 18.17 6.02 -4.22
C THR A 136 17.65 4.94 -5.18
N CYS A 137 17.86 3.67 -4.82
CA CYS A 137 17.36 2.54 -5.60
C CYS A 137 16.65 1.52 -4.69
N ILE A 138 15.61 1.97 -4.00
CA ILE A 138 14.73 1.13 -3.20
C ILE A 138 14.01 0.14 -4.11
N ARG A 139 14.05 -1.12 -3.72
CA ARG A 139 13.34 -2.25 -4.35
C ARG A 139 12.48 -2.93 -3.31
N PHE A 140 11.50 -3.67 -3.78
CA PHE A 140 10.67 -4.49 -2.92
C PHE A 140 10.24 -5.78 -3.59
N ALA A 141 9.80 -6.74 -2.79
CA ALA A 141 9.14 -7.96 -3.22
C ALA A 141 7.93 -8.24 -2.34
N THR A 142 6.85 -8.74 -2.96
CA THR A 142 5.68 -9.26 -2.27
C THR A 142 5.79 -10.79 -2.29
N ASP A 143 6.13 -11.40 -1.14
CA ASP A 143 6.39 -12.85 -1.06
C ASP A 143 5.11 -13.66 -0.83
N GLU A 144 4.13 -13.06 -0.16
CA GLU A 144 2.88 -13.71 0.24
C GLU A 144 1.79 -12.66 0.36
N THR A 145 0.55 -13.00 0.00
CA THR A 145 -0.60 -12.10 0.16
C THR A 145 -1.85 -12.85 0.61
N ILE A 146 -2.64 -12.20 1.48
CA ILE A 146 -3.95 -12.69 1.91
C ILE A 146 -4.93 -12.85 0.71
N PRO A 147 -5.02 -11.90 -0.25
CA PRO A 147 -5.86 -12.06 -1.45
C PRO A 147 -5.58 -13.32 -2.26
N ASP A 148 -4.32 -13.78 -2.31
CA ASP A 148 -3.90 -14.97 -3.04
C ASP A 148 -4.01 -16.27 -2.19
N GLY A 149 -4.63 -16.19 -1.01
CA GLY A 149 -4.82 -17.33 -0.10
C GLY A 149 -3.68 -17.55 0.89
N GLY A 150 -2.72 -16.63 0.98
CA GLY A 150 -1.70 -16.60 2.03
C GLY A 150 -2.30 -16.33 3.42
N ALA A 151 -1.52 -16.64 4.47
CA ALA A 151 -1.91 -16.37 5.84
C ALA A 151 -1.71 -14.89 6.23
N VAL A 152 -0.77 -14.22 5.55
CA VAL A 152 -0.38 -12.82 5.78
C VAL A 152 -0.05 -12.14 4.45
N CYS A 153 0.01 -10.81 4.43
CA CYS A 153 0.75 -10.12 3.37
C CYS A 153 2.16 -9.82 3.87
N ARG A 154 3.17 -10.44 3.26
CA ARG A 154 4.58 -10.24 3.63
C ARG A 154 5.31 -9.56 2.47
N ARG A 155 6.04 -8.50 2.82
CA ARG A 155 6.84 -7.74 1.87
C ARG A 155 8.24 -7.50 2.39
N ARG A 156 9.19 -7.43 1.47
CA ARG A 156 10.60 -7.17 1.73
C ARG A 156 11.06 -5.93 1.00
N PHE A 157 11.94 -5.15 1.61
CA PHE A 157 12.52 -3.91 1.08
C PHE A 157 14.05 -3.93 1.18
N TRP A 158 14.72 -3.44 0.16
CA TRP A 158 16.18 -3.29 0.13
C TRP A 158 16.58 -2.13 -0.80
N VAL A 159 17.84 -1.68 -0.70
CA VAL A 159 18.44 -0.77 -1.69
C VAL A 159 19.34 -1.60 -2.61
N GLU A 160 19.14 -1.46 -3.91
CA GLU A 160 20.01 -2.02 -4.94
C GLU A 160 21.21 -1.08 -5.17
N GLY A 161 22.42 -1.64 -5.25
CA GLY A 161 23.68 -0.88 -5.39
C GLY A 161 23.94 -0.34 -6.80
#